data_AF-A0A4P6YWY4-F1
#
_entry.id   AF-A0A4P6YWY4-F1
#
_cell.length_a   1.000
_cell.length_b   1.000
_cell.length_c   1.000
_cell.angle_alpha   90.00
_cell.angle_beta   90.00
_cell.angle_gamma   90.00
#
_symmetry.space_group_name_H-M   'P 1'
#
loop_
_entity.id
_entity.type
_entity.pdbx_description
1 polymer ?
#
loop_
_entity_poly.entity_id
_entity_poly.type
_entity_poly.pdbx_seq_one_letter_code
_entity_poly.pdbx_strand_id
1 'polypeptide(L)'
;MTVKNDEIKYQQLVDVTAKLTLTIAAMEQALEKNKRLTDYYVAHIADENSAENIKILAEDQTYIQNKITEVQEMIADNKRVIDGGVEMVKTAMFVNEMNDEDWANVIEDNVHVATGTEKITNYYAGLPEV
;
A
#
# COMPACT_ATOMS: atom_id res chain seq x y z
N MET A 1 11.81 -20.45 24.61
CA MET A 1 10.94 -20.63 23.42
C MET A 1 10.58 -19.31 22.73
N THR A 2 10.99 -18.16 23.29
CA THR A 2 10.69 -16.80 22.82
C THR A 2 11.43 -16.37 21.56
N VAL A 3 12.75 -16.61 21.46
CA VAL A 3 13.58 -16.16 20.31
C VAL A 3 13.06 -16.63 18.95
N LYS A 4 12.61 -17.89 18.83
CA LYS A 4 12.06 -18.41 17.56
C LYS A 4 10.74 -17.75 17.16
N ASN A 5 9.95 -17.27 18.12
CA ASN A 5 8.68 -16.60 17.84
C ASN A 5 8.93 -15.17 17.32
N ASP A 6 9.94 -14.50 17.88
CA ASP A 6 10.33 -13.15 17.49
C ASP A 6 10.96 -13.12 16.08
N GLU A 7 11.78 -14.12 15.75
CA GLU A 7 12.33 -14.30 14.38
C GLU A 7 11.22 -14.50 13.33
N ILE A 8 10.17 -15.26 13.65
CA ILE A 8 9.04 -15.49 12.74
C ILE A 8 8.26 -14.20 12.50
N LYS A 9 7.93 -13.45 13.55
CA LYS A 9 7.22 -12.16 13.44
C LYS A 9 8.02 -11.12 12.66
N TYR A 10 9.32 -11.06 12.91
CA TYR A 10 10.22 -10.19 12.17
C TYR A 10 10.21 -10.52 10.67
N GLN A 11 10.31 -11.80 10.31
CA GLN A 11 10.23 -12.21 8.91
C GLN A 11 8.86 -11.90 8.29
N GLN A 12 7.77 -12.08 9.04
CA GLN A 12 6.43 -11.70 8.58
C GLN A 12 6.32 -10.21 8.28
N LEU A 13 6.87 -9.35 9.14
CA LEU A 13 6.90 -7.90 8.91
C LEU A 13 7.71 -7.53 7.67
N VAL A 14 8.87 -8.17 7.46
CA VAL A 14 9.69 -8.00 6.24
C VAL A 14 8.90 -8.39 4.99
N ASP A 15 8.26 -9.57 5.00
CA ASP A 15 7.50 -10.09 3.86
C ASP A 15 6.30 -9.18 3.53
N VAL A 16 5.58 -8.71 4.55
CA VAL A 16 4.44 -7.81 4.37
C VAL A 16 4.89 -6.44 3.86
N THR A 17 6.01 -5.90 4.37
CA THR A 17 6.59 -4.64 3.88
C THR A 17 7.00 -4.73 2.41
N ALA A 18 7.53 -5.86 1.98
CA ALA A 18 7.83 -6.12 0.58
C ALA A 18 6.56 -6.14 -0.28
N LYS A 19 5.47 -6.77 0.21
CA LYS A 19 4.17 -6.76 -0.49
C LYS A 19 3.61 -5.34 -0.63
N LEU A 20 3.61 -4.55 0.44
CA LEU A 20 3.16 -3.15 0.39
C LEU A 20 3.96 -2.30 -0.62
N THR A 21 5.26 -2.58 -0.74
CA THR A 21 6.11 -1.90 -1.75
C THR A 21 5.66 -2.25 -3.17
N LEU A 22 5.36 -3.52 -3.45
CA LEU A 22 4.81 -3.93 -4.74
C LEU A 22 3.42 -3.34 -5.00
N THR A 23 2.59 -3.25 -3.95
CA THR A 23 1.28 -2.60 -4.00
C THR A 23 1.38 -1.13 -4.42
N ILE A 24 2.33 -0.36 -3.88
CA ILE A 24 2.57 1.03 -4.31
C ILE A 24 2.84 1.09 -5.81
N ALA A 25 3.75 0.26 -6.32
CA ALA A 25 4.10 0.27 -7.73
C ALA A 25 2.86 -0.02 -8.62
N ALA A 26 1.98 -0.92 -8.19
CA ALA A 26 0.73 -1.21 -8.90
C ALA A 26 -0.28 -0.04 -8.80
N MET A 27 -0.38 0.63 -7.64
CA MET A 27 -1.22 1.83 -7.50
C MET A 27 -0.72 3.02 -8.33
N GLU A 28 0.60 3.20 -8.45
CA GLU A 28 1.20 4.22 -9.31
C GLU A 28 0.88 3.97 -10.79
N GLN A 29 0.88 2.71 -11.23
CA GLN A 29 0.44 2.35 -12.58
C GLN A 29 -1.05 2.62 -12.80
N ALA A 30 -1.90 2.30 -11.80
CA ALA A 30 -3.32 2.60 -11.85
C ALA A 30 -3.59 4.12 -11.92
N LEU A 31 -2.85 4.91 -11.14
CA LEU A 31 -2.92 6.37 -11.17
C LEU A 31 -2.54 6.94 -12.54
N GLU A 32 -1.44 6.45 -13.12
CA GLU A 32 -1.00 6.86 -14.45
C GLU A 32 -2.04 6.51 -15.53
N LYS A 33 -2.63 5.31 -15.45
CA LYS A 33 -3.69 4.91 -16.38
C LYS A 33 -4.94 5.76 -16.24
N ASN A 34 -5.35 6.08 -15.00
CA ASN A 34 -6.45 7.01 -14.76
C ASN A 34 -6.17 8.37 -15.39
N LYS A 35 -4.98 8.94 -15.21
CA LYS A 35 -4.61 10.24 -15.82
C LYS A 35 -4.75 10.22 -17.33
N ARG A 36 -4.27 9.17 -17.99
CA ARG A 36 -4.42 9.01 -19.46
C ARG A 36 -5.87 8.92 -19.90
N LEU A 37 -6.73 8.22 -19.13
CA LEU A 37 -8.17 8.21 -19.37
C LEU A 37 -8.77 9.60 -19.24
N THR A 38 -8.41 10.35 -18.20
CA THR A 38 -8.88 11.73 -18.02
C THR A 38 -8.48 12.60 -19.20
N ASP A 39 -7.21 12.55 -19.62
CA ASP A 39 -6.70 13.30 -20.78
C ASP A 39 -7.45 12.92 -22.06
N TYR A 40 -7.73 11.63 -22.25
CA TYR A 40 -8.52 11.13 -23.38
C TYR A 40 -9.94 11.69 -23.39
N TYR A 41 -10.65 11.63 -22.26
CA TYR A 41 -12.00 12.19 -22.14
C TYR A 41 -12.02 13.70 -22.40
N VAL A 42 -11.05 14.44 -21.85
CA VAL A 42 -10.91 15.89 -22.05
C VAL A 42 -10.66 16.23 -23.52
N ALA A 43 -9.81 15.49 -24.20
CA ALA A 43 -9.39 15.81 -25.57
C ALA A 43 -10.37 15.32 -26.65
N HIS A 44 -11.08 14.21 -26.42
CA HIS A 44 -11.81 13.51 -27.48
C HIS A 44 -13.32 13.33 -27.24
N ILE A 45 -13.81 13.58 -26.02
CA ILE A 45 -15.22 13.36 -25.68
C ILE A 45 -15.85 14.65 -25.14
N ALA A 46 -16.63 15.31 -25.99
CA ALA A 46 -17.37 16.53 -25.67
C ALA A 46 -18.88 16.26 -25.56
N ASP A 47 -19.28 15.44 -24.57
CA ASP A 47 -20.68 15.20 -24.23
C ASP A 47 -20.95 15.46 -22.74
N GLU A 48 -22.22 15.55 -22.33
CA GLU A 48 -22.58 15.84 -20.93
C GLU A 48 -22.12 14.74 -19.96
N ASN A 49 -21.90 13.51 -20.44
CA ASN A 49 -21.40 12.41 -19.63
C ASN A 49 -19.88 12.51 -19.41
N SER A 50 -19.14 13.19 -20.30
CA SER A 50 -17.70 13.32 -20.17
C SER A 50 -17.30 14.17 -18.97
N ALA A 51 -18.07 15.20 -18.63
CA ALA A 51 -17.83 16.02 -17.44
C ALA A 51 -17.95 15.20 -16.14
N GLU A 52 -18.98 14.35 -16.03
CA GLU A 52 -19.16 13.48 -14.87
C GLU A 52 -18.08 12.39 -14.81
N ASN A 53 -17.72 11.78 -15.94
CA ASN A 53 -16.63 10.81 -16.02
C ASN A 53 -15.28 11.42 -15.62
N ILE A 54 -14.97 12.64 -16.09
CA ILE A 54 -13.75 13.37 -15.71
C ILE A 54 -13.74 13.65 -14.20
N LYS A 55 -14.87 14.04 -13.63
CA LYS A 55 -15.00 14.28 -12.19
C LYS A 55 -14.76 13.00 -11.40
N ILE A 56 -15.38 11.88 -11.76
CA ILE A 56 -15.17 10.57 -11.13
C ILE A 56 -13.69 10.17 -11.23
N LEU A 57 -13.07 10.31 -12.41
CA LEU A 57 -11.66 10.00 -12.59
C LEU A 57 -10.77 10.88 -11.69
N ALA A 58 -11.06 12.17 -11.55
CA ALA A 58 -10.32 13.07 -10.66
C ALA A 58 -10.48 12.72 -9.16
N GLU A 59 -11.68 12.31 -8.75
CA GLU A 59 -11.94 11.80 -7.39
C GLU A 59 -11.12 10.51 -7.15
N ASP A 60 -11.11 9.60 -8.12
CA ASP A 60 -10.30 8.38 -8.07
C ASP A 60 -8.80 8.67 -8.00
N GLN A 61 -8.28 9.65 -8.76
CA GLN A 61 -6.86 10.04 -8.68
C GLN A 61 -6.50 10.50 -7.27
N THR A 62 -7.35 11.34 -6.68
CA THR A 62 -7.15 11.85 -5.31
C THR A 62 -7.18 10.70 -4.30
N TYR A 63 -8.14 9.78 -4.45
CA TYR A 63 -8.24 8.61 -3.60
C TYR A 63 -7.00 7.70 -3.70
N ILE A 64 -6.55 7.38 -4.92
CA ILE A 64 -5.36 6.55 -5.17
C ILE A 64 -4.11 7.22 -4.59
N GLN A 65 -3.94 8.53 -4.79
CA GLN A 65 -2.81 9.29 -4.24
C GLN A 65 -2.79 9.26 -2.71
N ASN A 66 -3.94 9.47 -2.07
CA ASN A 66 -4.03 9.38 -0.61
C ASN A 66 -3.68 7.97 -0.11
N LYS A 67 -4.13 6.92 -0.82
CA LYS A 67 -3.77 5.54 -0.47
C LYS A 67 -2.30 5.20 -0.72
N ILE A 68 -1.66 5.76 -1.75
CA ILE A 68 -0.21 5.65 -1.93
C ILE A 68 0.52 6.25 -0.73
N THR A 69 0.15 7.46 -0.31
CA THR A 69 0.76 8.12 0.86
C THR A 69 0.61 7.30 2.14
N GLU A 70 -0.60 6.79 2.41
CA GLU A 70 -0.88 5.94 3.58
C GLU A 70 0.00 4.67 3.58
N VAL A 71 0.11 3.98 2.44
CA VAL A 71 0.97 2.79 2.33
C VAL A 71 2.45 3.14 2.46
N GLN A 72 2.88 4.30 1.95
CA GLN A 72 4.26 4.79 2.11
C GLN A 72 4.62 5.05 3.58
N GLU A 73 3.69 5.65 4.34
CA GLU A 73 3.85 5.87 5.77
C GLU A 73 3.96 4.53 6.52
N MET A 74 3.09 3.56 6.22
CA MET A 74 3.15 2.21 6.81
C MET A 74 4.47 1.50 6.49
N ILE A 75 4.98 1.62 5.26
CA ILE A 75 6.30 1.07 4.90
C ILE A 75 7.40 1.78 5.68
N ALA A 76 7.32 3.10 5.87
CA ALA A 76 8.32 3.84 6.64
C ALA A 76 8.30 3.48 8.13
N ASP A 77 7.12 3.23 8.70
CA ASP A 77 6.96 2.69 10.06
C ASP A 77 7.54 1.28 10.17
N ASN A 78 7.16 0.37 9.26
CA ASN A 78 7.67 -0.99 9.24
C ASN A 78 9.19 -1.03 9.06
N LYS A 79 9.76 -0.19 8.18
CA LYS A 79 11.21 -0.06 8.01
C LYS A 79 11.91 0.39 9.30
N ARG A 80 11.34 1.35 10.03
CA ARG A 80 11.88 1.76 11.34
C ARG A 80 11.92 0.61 12.34
N VAL A 81 10.87 -0.21 12.38
CA VAL A 81 10.82 -1.42 13.23
C VAL A 81 11.81 -2.48 12.76
N ILE A 82 11.94 -2.68 11.45
CA ILE A 82 12.89 -3.62 10.84
C ILE A 82 14.32 -3.19 11.14
N ASP A 83 14.69 -1.94 10.89
CA ASP A 83 16.03 -1.38 11.06
C ASP A 83 16.43 -1.31 12.54
N GLY A 84 15.53 -0.86 13.41
CA GLY A 84 15.73 -0.91 14.87
C GLY A 84 15.85 -2.34 15.37
N GLY A 85 15.00 -3.24 14.87
CA GLY A 85 15.07 -4.68 15.13
C GLY A 85 16.39 -5.32 14.69
N VAL A 86 17.00 -4.89 13.57
CA VAL A 86 18.32 -5.40 13.13
C VAL A 86 19.44 -5.05 14.13
N GLU A 87 19.45 -3.84 14.68
CA GLU A 87 20.45 -3.45 15.71
C GLU A 87 20.24 -4.22 17.02
N MET A 88 19.00 -4.54 17.34
CA MET A 88 18.59 -5.20 18.58
C MET A 88 18.68 -6.74 18.51
N VAL A 89 18.50 -7.36 17.34
CA VAL A 89 18.74 -8.81 17.15
C VAL A 89 20.23 -9.13 17.22
N LYS A 90 21.12 -8.18 16.88
CA LYS A 90 22.57 -8.32 17.12
C LYS A 90 22.97 -8.19 18.60
N THR A 91 22.10 -7.63 19.45
CA THR A 91 22.40 -7.32 20.84
C THR A 91 21.24 -7.81 21.70
N ALA A 92 21.30 -9.04 22.22
CA ALA A 92 20.23 -9.86 22.83
C ALA A 92 19.31 -9.25 23.94
N MET A 93 18.98 -7.97 23.91
CA MET A 93 18.21 -7.24 24.91
C MET A 93 17.35 -6.17 24.23
N PHE A 94 16.18 -6.58 23.76
CA PHE A 94 14.99 -5.77 23.96
C PHE A 94 13.79 -6.68 24.11
N VAL A 95 13.50 -6.97 25.37
CA VAL A 95 12.21 -7.47 25.82
C VAL A 95 11.43 -6.21 26.19
N ASN A 96 10.23 -6.06 25.62
CA ASN A 96 9.27 -4.95 25.74
C ASN A 96 9.60 -3.76 24.83
N GLU A 97 8.82 -3.48 23.79
CA GLU A 97 7.68 -2.54 23.94
C GLU A 97 6.43 -2.85 23.12
N MET A 98 6.42 -3.82 22.20
CA MET A 98 5.19 -4.29 21.53
C MET A 98 4.80 -5.67 22.06
N ASN A 99 3.61 -5.76 22.64
CA ASN A 99 3.10 -7.05 23.10
C ASN A 99 2.66 -7.91 21.88
N ASP A 100 2.39 -9.20 22.10
CA ASP A 100 2.02 -10.14 21.02
C ASP A 100 0.76 -9.70 20.24
N GLU A 101 -0.15 -8.97 20.90
CA GLU A 101 -1.39 -8.46 20.33
C GLU A 101 -1.12 -7.24 19.42
N ASP A 102 -0.24 -6.32 19.83
CA ASP A 102 0.19 -5.18 19.02
C ASP A 102 0.86 -5.65 17.71
N TRP A 103 1.66 -6.72 17.78
CA TRP A 103 2.29 -7.33 16.61
C TRP A 103 1.27 -7.94 15.65
N ALA A 104 0.29 -8.66 16.17
CA ALA A 104 -0.76 -9.26 15.36
C ALA A 104 -1.60 -8.18 14.66
N ASN A 105 -1.97 -7.12 15.38
CA ASN A 105 -2.72 -5.98 14.85
C ASN A 105 -1.96 -5.26 13.74
N VAL A 106 -0.66 -4.98 13.93
CA VAL A 106 0.17 -4.36 12.87
C VAL A 106 0.23 -5.24 11.62
N ILE A 107 0.41 -6.56 11.77
CA ILE A 107 0.44 -7.47 10.62
C ILE A 107 -0.94 -7.52 9.94
N GLU A 108 -2.03 -7.60 10.71
CA GLU A 108 -3.40 -7.64 10.20
C GLU A 108 -3.76 -6.36 9.43
N ASP A 109 -3.47 -5.18 9.99
CA ASP A 109 -3.71 -3.89 9.36
C ASP A 109 -2.96 -3.77 8.02
N ASN A 110 -1.68 -4.18 8.00
CA ASN A 110 -0.88 -4.18 6.77
C ASN A 110 -1.43 -5.16 5.72
N VAL A 111 -1.90 -6.34 6.12
CA VAL A 111 -2.53 -7.32 5.21
C VAL A 111 -3.86 -6.79 4.67
N HIS A 112 -4.66 -6.14 5.51
CA HIS A 112 -5.92 -5.53 5.12
C HIS A 112 -5.70 -4.44 4.06
N VAL A 113 -4.72 -3.56 4.28
CA VAL A 113 -4.35 -2.50 3.34
C VAL A 113 -3.84 -3.08 2.02
N ALA A 114 -2.99 -4.11 2.05
CA ALA A 114 -2.54 -4.79 0.83
C ALA A 114 -3.72 -5.43 0.04
N THR A 115 -4.70 -5.99 0.73
CA THR A 115 -5.88 -6.61 0.08
C THR A 115 -6.86 -5.56 -0.47
N GLY A 116 -7.05 -4.45 0.24
CA GLY A 116 -7.92 -3.35 -0.20
C GLY A 116 -7.41 -2.67 -1.47
N THR A 117 -6.09 -2.58 -1.60
CA THR A 117 -5.39 -1.99 -2.76
C THR A 117 -5.30 -2.93 -3.96
N GLU A 118 -5.33 -4.25 -3.76
CA GLU A 118 -5.50 -5.22 -4.86
C GLU A 118 -6.79 -5.00 -5.65
N LYS A 119 -7.89 -4.56 -4.99
CA LYS A 119 -9.15 -4.25 -5.70
C LYS A 119 -9.00 -3.06 -6.66
N ILE A 120 -8.31 -2.01 -6.21
CA ILE A 120 -8.03 -0.80 -7.00
C ILE A 120 -7.20 -1.20 -8.23
N THR A 121 -6.09 -1.90 -7.99
CA THR A 121 -5.15 -2.27 -9.06
C THR A 121 -5.79 -3.22 -10.08
N ASN A 122 -6.62 -4.17 -9.64
CA ASN A 122 -7.37 -5.05 -10.55
C ASN A 122 -8.42 -4.31 -11.39
N TYR A 123 -9.13 -3.33 -10.82
CA TYR A 123 -10.09 -2.51 -11.58
C TYR A 123 -9.38 -1.77 -12.72
N TYR A 124 -8.26 -1.10 -12.43
CA TYR A 124 -7.50 -0.36 -13.44
C TYR A 124 -6.79 -1.27 -14.43
N ALA A 125 -6.35 -2.47 -14.03
CA ALA A 125 -5.82 -3.47 -14.95
C ALA A 125 -6.86 -3.88 -16.01
N GLY A 126 -8.15 -3.96 -15.64
CA GLY A 126 -9.24 -4.35 -16.54
C GLY A 126 -9.74 -3.28 -17.50
N LEU A 127 -9.34 -2.01 -17.33
CA LEU A 127 -9.75 -0.94 -18.23
C LEU A 127 -9.06 -1.06 -19.61
N PRO A 128 -9.70 -0.64 -20.71
CA PRO A 128 -9.04 -0.59 -22.02
C PRO A 128 -7.83 0.35 -22.00
N GLU A 129 -6.83 0.04 -22.82
CA GLU A 129 -5.74 0.98 -23.10
C GLU A 129 -6.28 2.12 -23.98
N VAL A 130 -5.97 3.35 -23.58
CA VAL A 130 -6.34 4.59 -24.28
C VAL A 130 -5.10 5.44 -24.52
#